data_AF-A0A930PDP0-F1
#
_entry.id   AF-A0A930PDP0-F1
#
_cell.length_a   1.000
_cell.length_b   1.000
_cell.length_c   1.000
_cell.angle_alpha   90.00
_cell.angle_beta   90.00
_cell.angle_gamma   90.00
#
_symmetry.space_group_name_H-M   'P 1'
#
loop_
_entity.id
_entity.type
_entity.pdbx_description
1 polymer ?
#
loop_
_entity_poly.entity_id
_entity_poly.type
_entity_poly.pdbx_seq_one_letter_code
_entity_poly.pdbx_strand_id
1 'polypeptide(L)'
;AIQGIEDRLAEITSGYEEALDELPEEEKDKDFVNDDKTAFVWPEVKKSIKSKEMDVQVLAILKKVSSDNEEEKKLKKQLKDQSEALHIETKKTIEALSDEQIYSLLDQKWISPLIDGLGKLPESIISDFIAQIEKLAAKYETTFADVEDQIQDTEKELSGMIDLLTGSEFDMAGLAELKKMLGGM
;
A
#
# COMPACT_ATOMS: atom_id res chain seq x y z
N ALA A 1 -9.56 8.64 21.26
CA ALA A 1 -9.05 9.65 22.22
C ALA A 1 -7.53 9.66 22.20
N ILE A 2 -6.87 8.59 22.65
CA ILE A 2 -5.39 8.44 22.60
C ILE A 2 -4.84 8.62 21.17
N GLN A 3 -5.38 7.90 20.18
CA GLN A 3 -4.96 8.05 18.78
C GLN A 3 -4.99 9.50 18.28
N GLY A 4 -6.07 10.24 18.58
CA GLY A 4 -6.17 11.65 18.17
C GLY A 4 -5.17 12.57 18.87
N ILE A 5 -4.71 12.22 20.08
CA ILE A 5 -3.62 12.93 20.76
C ILE A 5 -2.29 12.63 20.07
N GLU A 6 -2.05 11.36 19.69
CA GLU A 6 -0.86 10.95 18.96
C GLU A 6 -0.79 11.62 17.59
N ASP A 7 -1.90 11.66 16.86
CA ASP A 7 -2.01 12.32 15.56
C ASP A 7 -1.69 13.82 15.66
N ARG A 8 -2.25 14.52 16.68
CA ARG A 8 -1.99 15.95 16.90
C ARG A 8 -0.54 16.21 17.31
N LEU A 9 0.08 15.33 18.09
CA LEU A 9 1.50 15.44 18.44
C LEU A 9 2.42 15.25 17.23
N ALA A 10 2.06 14.36 16.30
CA ALA A 10 2.75 14.19 15.03
C ALA A 10 2.61 15.44 14.14
N GLU A 11 1.40 16.02 14.07
CA GLU A 11 1.14 17.27 13.36
C GLU A 11 1.97 18.44 13.92
N ILE A 12 2.03 18.59 15.25
CA ILE A 12 2.86 19.62 15.90
C ILE A 12 4.35 19.42 15.56
N THR A 13 4.81 18.17 15.52
CA THR A 13 6.20 17.84 15.19
C THR A 13 6.53 18.26 13.75
N SER A 14 5.68 17.90 12.79
CA SER A 14 5.78 18.37 11.40
C SER A 14 5.71 19.90 11.30
N GLY A 15 4.84 20.52 12.08
CA GLY A 15 4.69 21.98 12.14
C GLY A 15 5.94 22.71 12.63
N TYR A 16 6.81 22.07 13.42
CA TYR A 16 8.11 22.64 13.78
C TYR A 16 9.09 22.61 12.61
N GLU A 17 9.13 21.51 11.85
CA GLU A 17 9.98 21.38 10.66
C GLU A 17 9.59 22.43 9.62
N GLU A 18 8.29 22.55 9.33
CA GLU A 18 7.76 23.59 8.44
C GLU A 18 8.11 25.00 8.92
N ALA A 19 7.97 25.26 10.23
CA ALA A 19 8.29 26.57 10.80
C ALA A 19 9.79 26.89 10.75
N LEU A 20 10.67 25.88 10.84
CA LEU A 20 12.11 26.05 10.63
C LEU A 20 12.42 26.37 9.17
N ASP A 21 11.75 25.73 8.22
CA ASP A 21 11.93 25.99 6.79
C ASP A 21 11.41 27.37 6.36
N GLU A 22 10.32 27.85 6.97
CA GLU A 22 9.74 29.18 6.74
C GLU A 22 10.59 30.34 7.28
N LEU A 23 11.54 30.08 8.21
CA LEU A 23 12.42 31.13 8.72
C LEU A 23 13.39 31.62 7.63
N PRO A 24 13.64 32.93 7.53
CA PRO A 24 14.73 33.46 6.70
C PRO A 24 16.09 32.88 7.13
N GLU A 25 16.99 32.63 6.18
CA GLU A 25 18.32 32.06 6.48
C GLU A 25 19.10 32.85 7.53
N GLU A 26 18.99 34.19 7.52
CA GLU A 26 19.63 35.08 8.50
C GLU A 26 19.10 34.89 9.93
N GLU A 27 17.86 34.42 10.06
CA GLU A 27 17.19 34.18 11.35
C GLU A 27 17.49 32.77 11.89
N LYS A 28 17.91 31.84 11.03
CA LYS A 28 18.28 30.46 11.42
C LYS A 28 19.59 30.37 12.21
N ASP A 29 20.43 31.41 12.18
CA ASP A 29 21.68 31.49 12.93
C ASP A 29 21.51 32.13 14.33
N LYS A 30 20.28 32.47 14.73
CA LYS A 30 19.99 33.10 16.03
C LYS A 30 19.80 32.06 17.14
N ASP A 31 20.03 32.50 18.38
CA ASP A 31 19.97 31.70 19.61
C ASP A 31 18.67 30.90 19.84
N PHE A 32 17.57 31.26 19.15
CA PHE A 32 16.30 30.54 19.26
C PHE A 32 16.21 29.28 18.37
N VAL A 33 17.20 29.04 17.49
CA VAL A 33 17.41 27.80 16.75
C VAL A 33 18.70 27.13 17.26
N ASN A 34 18.73 25.80 17.32
CA ASN A 34 19.94 25.07 17.73
C ASN A 34 21.03 25.08 16.65
N ASP A 35 22.26 24.75 17.04
CA ASP A 35 23.44 24.75 16.15
C ASP A 35 23.26 23.87 14.89
N ASP A 36 22.49 22.78 15.01
CA ASP A 36 22.22 21.85 13.91
C ASP A 36 21.07 22.30 12.99
N LYS A 37 20.44 23.45 13.27
CA LYS A 37 19.28 24.00 12.53
C LYS A 37 18.10 23.04 12.40
N THR A 38 17.92 22.19 13.40
CA THR A 38 16.93 21.10 13.43
C THR A 38 15.88 21.25 14.53
N ALA A 39 16.05 22.18 15.48
CA ALA A 39 15.14 22.35 16.59
C ALA A 39 15.15 23.77 17.16
N PHE A 40 14.04 24.14 17.80
CA PHE A 40 13.90 25.40 18.53
C PHE A 40 14.45 25.32 19.96
N VAL A 41 15.16 26.36 20.38
CA VAL A 41 15.62 26.55 21.76
C VAL A 41 14.54 27.34 22.52
N TRP A 42 13.60 26.63 23.14
CA TRP A 42 12.39 27.22 23.74
C TRP A 42 12.59 28.40 24.70
N PRO A 43 13.62 28.41 25.59
CA PRO A 43 13.90 29.59 26.43
C PRO A 43 14.21 30.84 25.60
N GLU A 44 15.01 30.70 24.55
CA GLU A 44 15.43 31.78 23.66
C GLU A 44 14.31 32.21 22.70
N VAL A 45 13.46 31.28 22.25
CA VAL A 45 12.20 31.61 21.54
C VAL A 45 11.35 32.54 22.40
N LYS A 46 11.12 32.20 23.67
CA LYS A 46 10.30 33.01 24.58
C LYS A 46 10.93 34.38 24.88
N LYS A 47 12.26 34.46 24.93
CA LYS A 47 13.01 35.70 25.11
C LYS A 47 12.90 36.60 23.87
N SER A 48 13.03 36.04 22.69
CA SER A 48 12.93 36.74 21.39
C SER A 48 11.52 37.29 21.14
N ILE A 49 10.48 36.55 21.53
CA ILE A 49 9.08 37.05 21.49
C ILE A 49 8.90 38.27 22.42
N LYS A 50 9.58 38.30 23.57
CA LYS A 50 9.47 39.40 24.55
C LYS A 50 10.24 40.64 24.14
N SER A 51 11.40 40.50 23.49
CA SER A 51 12.19 41.65 23.03
C SER A 51 11.48 42.40 21.90
N LYS A 52 10.70 41.69 21.06
CA LYS A 52 9.98 42.26 19.89
C LYS A 52 10.90 42.94 18.88
N GLU A 53 12.17 42.55 18.84
CA GLU A 53 13.17 43.12 17.95
C GLU A 53 13.18 42.47 16.56
N MET A 54 12.45 41.37 16.38
CA MET A 54 12.36 40.63 15.12
C MET A 54 11.25 41.18 14.22
N ASP A 55 11.34 40.86 12.93
CA ASP A 55 10.30 41.17 11.95
C ASP A 55 8.94 40.56 12.35
N VAL A 56 7.85 41.17 11.89
CA VAL A 56 6.48 40.77 12.19
C VAL A 56 6.20 39.31 11.79
N GLN A 57 6.71 38.86 10.65
CA GLN A 57 6.56 37.49 10.15
C GLN A 57 7.31 36.50 11.03
N VAL A 58 8.56 36.79 11.40
CA VAL A 58 9.38 35.96 12.31
C VAL A 58 8.72 35.87 13.69
N LEU A 59 8.24 36.99 14.23
CA LEU A 59 7.50 37.00 15.50
C LEU A 59 6.20 36.18 15.43
N ALA A 60 5.54 36.11 14.27
CA ALA A 60 4.35 35.28 14.09
C ALA A 60 4.69 33.79 14.13
N ILE A 61 5.74 33.37 13.42
CA ILE A 61 6.26 31.99 13.44
C ILE A 61 6.65 31.60 14.87
N LEU A 62 7.46 32.42 15.55
CA LEU A 62 7.92 32.14 16.92
C LEU A 62 6.75 32.02 17.91
N LYS A 63 5.70 32.84 17.78
CA LYS A 63 4.50 32.75 18.61
C LYS A 63 3.70 31.47 18.34
N LYS A 64 3.58 31.06 17.07
CA LYS A 64 2.92 29.81 16.68
C LYS A 64 3.64 28.61 17.32
N VAL A 65 4.94 28.45 17.07
CA VAL A 65 5.71 27.32 17.62
C VAL A 65 5.78 27.34 19.16
N SER A 66 5.80 28.53 19.78
CA SER A 66 5.72 28.63 21.25
C SER A 66 4.36 28.17 21.78
N SER A 67 3.26 28.43 21.07
CA SER A 67 1.93 27.94 21.43
C SER A 67 1.84 26.43 21.24
N ASP A 68 2.33 25.94 20.09
CA ASP A 68 2.34 24.52 19.75
C ASP A 68 3.17 23.71 20.78
N ASN A 69 4.29 24.24 21.28
CA ASN A 69 5.07 23.62 22.36
C ASN A 69 4.34 23.56 23.71
N GLU A 70 3.51 24.55 24.02
CA GLU A 70 2.69 24.51 25.23
C GLU A 70 1.55 23.48 25.08
N GLU A 71 0.96 23.40 23.90
CA GLU A 71 0.00 22.36 23.53
C GLU A 71 0.65 20.97 23.60
N GLU A 72 1.82 20.78 22.99
CA GLU A 72 2.57 19.52 22.96
C GLU A 72 2.87 19.01 24.37
N LYS A 73 3.35 19.88 25.27
CA LYS A 73 3.61 19.50 26.67
C LYS A 73 2.34 19.06 27.38
N LYS A 74 1.22 19.75 27.15
CA LYS A 74 -0.07 19.39 27.73
C LYS A 74 -0.55 18.05 27.18
N LEU A 75 -0.49 17.86 25.86
CA LEU A 75 -0.89 16.64 25.16
C LEU A 75 -0.01 15.44 25.57
N LYS A 76 1.31 15.59 25.67
CA LYS A 76 2.21 14.54 26.16
C LYS A 76 1.86 14.09 27.58
N LYS A 77 1.53 15.02 28.46
CA LYS A 77 1.06 14.69 29.82
C LYS A 77 -0.28 13.94 29.76
N GLN A 78 -1.24 14.45 29.00
CA GLN A 78 -2.55 13.80 28.84
C GLN A 78 -2.43 12.40 28.25
N LEU A 79 -1.56 12.19 27.26
CA LEU A 79 -1.29 10.89 26.66
C LEU A 79 -0.78 9.91 27.71
N LYS A 80 0.22 10.32 28.51
CA LYS A 80 0.74 9.48 29.59
C LYS A 80 -0.36 9.08 30.58
N ASP A 81 -1.11 10.06 31.07
CA ASP A 81 -2.16 9.85 32.07
C ASP A 81 -3.28 8.96 31.52
N GLN A 82 -3.72 9.18 30.26
CA GLN A 82 -4.76 8.37 29.61
C GLN A 82 -4.29 6.94 29.32
N SER A 83 -3.06 6.76 28.87
CA SER A 83 -2.50 5.43 28.60
C SER A 83 -2.35 4.62 29.89
N GLU A 84 -1.90 5.25 30.97
CA GLU A 84 -1.82 4.60 32.28
C GLU A 84 -3.22 4.24 32.82
N ALA A 85 -4.18 5.16 32.72
CA ALA A 85 -5.56 4.91 33.11
C ALA A 85 -6.18 3.76 32.30
N LEU A 86 -5.99 3.75 30.98
CA LEU A 86 -6.46 2.68 30.10
C LEU A 86 -5.84 1.34 30.45
N HIS A 87 -4.54 1.30 30.72
CA HIS A 87 -3.86 0.07 31.12
C HIS A 87 -4.42 -0.49 32.45
N ILE A 88 -4.59 0.38 33.45
CA ILE A 88 -5.17 -0.01 34.75
C ILE A 88 -6.60 -0.53 34.56
N GLU A 89 -7.42 0.15 33.78
CA GLU A 89 -8.80 -0.25 33.55
C GLU A 89 -8.90 -1.55 32.76
N THR A 90 -8.02 -1.76 31.78
CA THR A 90 -7.90 -3.01 31.03
C THR A 90 -7.59 -4.17 31.98
N LYS A 91 -6.62 -3.98 32.88
CA LYS A 91 -6.27 -4.99 33.90
C LYS A 91 -7.46 -5.31 34.79
N LYS A 92 -8.11 -4.28 35.36
CA LYS A 92 -9.29 -4.46 36.21
C LYS A 92 -10.42 -5.18 35.49
N THR A 93 -10.67 -4.82 34.24
CA THR A 93 -11.72 -5.43 33.42
C THR A 93 -11.45 -6.92 33.25
N ILE A 94 -10.21 -7.31 32.92
CA ILE A 94 -9.82 -8.72 32.78
C ILE A 94 -9.96 -9.47 34.11
N GLU A 95 -9.49 -8.89 35.21
CA GLU A 95 -9.56 -9.49 36.55
C GLU A 95 -11.00 -9.62 37.08
N ALA A 96 -11.93 -8.82 36.57
CA ALA A 96 -13.33 -8.79 36.97
C ALA A 96 -14.28 -9.52 36.00
N LEU A 97 -13.76 -10.23 35.00
CA LEU A 97 -14.59 -11.02 34.09
C LEU A 97 -15.31 -12.12 34.85
N SER A 98 -16.62 -12.23 34.62
CA SER A 98 -17.42 -13.38 35.05
C SER A 98 -17.15 -14.62 34.20
N ASP A 99 -17.44 -15.80 34.72
CA ASP A 99 -17.30 -17.06 34.00
C ASP A 99 -18.13 -17.04 32.69
N GLU A 100 -19.34 -16.47 32.70
CA GLU A 100 -20.16 -16.32 31.50
C GLU A 100 -19.48 -15.45 30.42
N GLN A 101 -18.84 -14.35 30.82
CA GLN A 101 -18.09 -13.50 29.89
C GLN A 101 -16.84 -14.21 29.36
N ILE A 102 -16.14 -14.95 30.21
CA ILE A 102 -14.97 -15.76 29.80
C ILE A 102 -15.39 -16.81 28.77
N TYR A 103 -16.46 -17.55 29.02
CA TYR A 103 -16.95 -18.54 28.06
C TYR A 103 -17.35 -17.90 26.73
N SER A 104 -18.04 -16.75 26.75
CA SER A 104 -18.38 -16.02 25.54
C SER A 104 -17.13 -15.56 24.77
N LEU A 105 -16.09 -15.09 25.45
CA LEU A 105 -14.84 -14.66 24.81
C LEU A 105 -14.08 -15.85 24.21
N LEU A 106 -14.06 -16.99 24.92
CA LEU A 106 -13.44 -18.22 24.43
C LEU A 106 -14.15 -18.76 23.20
N ASP A 107 -15.49 -18.72 23.19
CA ASP A 107 -16.29 -19.12 22.03
C ASP A 107 -15.94 -18.26 20.81
N GLN A 108 -16.00 -16.93 20.95
CA GLN A 108 -15.65 -16.00 19.86
C GLN A 108 -14.21 -16.12 19.39
N LYS A 109 -13.27 -16.39 20.31
CA LYS A 109 -11.84 -16.44 19.95
C LYS A 109 -11.44 -17.75 19.29
N TRP A 110 -12.05 -18.86 19.70
CA TRP A 110 -11.58 -20.20 19.34
C TRP A 110 -12.63 -21.04 18.64
N ILE A 111 -13.88 -21.06 19.14
CA ILE A 111 -14.92 -21.92 18.62
C ILE A 111 -15.47 -21.38 17.30
N SER A 112 -15.92 -20.12 17.25
CA SER A 112 -16.48 -19.55 16.01
C SER A 112 -15.47 -19.56 14.86
N PRO A 113 -14.20 -19.12 15.04
CA PRO A 113 -13.22 -19.15 13.95
C PRO A 113 -12.86 -20.58 13.50
N LEU A 114 -12.89 -21.55 14.42
CA LEU A 114 -12.66 -22.95 14.08
C LEU A 114 -13.83 -23.52 13.27
N ILE A 115 -15.07 -23.26 13.68
CA ILE A 115 -16.26 -23.69 12.95
C ILE A 115 -16.30 -23.05 11.56
N ASP A 116 -16.03 -21.75 11.46
CA ASP A 116 -15.95 -21.05 10.17
C ASP A 116 -14.84 -21.63 9.29
N GLY A 117 -13.68 -21.94 9.87
CA GLY A 117 -12.58 -22.59 9.18
C GLY A 117 -12.95 -23.97 8.64
N LEU A 118 -13.59 -24.80 9.48
CA LEU A 118 -14.06 -26.14 9.09
C LEU A 118 -15.15 -26.07 8.02
N GLY A 119 -16.07 -25.11 8.12
CA GLY A 119 -17.14 -24.89 7.14
C GLY A 119 -16.61 -24.49 5.76
N LYS A 120 -15.45 -23.80 5.70
CA LYS A 120 -14.79 -23.41 4.46
C LYS A 120 -13.97 -24.52 3.80
N LEU A 121 -13.65 -25.61 4.52
CA LEU A 121 -12.83 -26.70 3.95
C LEU A 121 -13.48 -27.36 2.72
N PRO A 122 -14.78 -27.75 2.75
CA PRO A 122 -15.43 -28.33 1.57
C PRO A 122 -15.47 -27.36 0.40
N GLU A 123 -15.73 -26.08 0.65
CA GLU A 123 -15.75 -25.04 -0.38
C GLU A 123 -14.39 -24.90 -1.07
N SER A 124 -13.31 -24.90 -0.29
CA SER A 124 -11.94 -24.87 -0.82
C SER A 124 -11.64 -26.10 -1.69
N ILE A 125 -12.00 -27.30 -1.22
CA ILE A 125 -11.77 -28.54 -1.97
C ILE A 125 -12.55 -28.54 -3.29
N ILE A 126 -13.81 -28.09 -3.28
CA ILE A 126 -14.65 -28.00 -4.47
C ILE A 126 -14.07 -26.97 -5.45
N SER A 127 -13.68 -25.79 -4.96
CA SER A 127 -13.05 -24.75 -5.77
C SER A 127 -11.77 -25.24 -6.44
N ASP A 128 -10.90 -25.94 -5.69
CA ASP A 128 -9.66 -26.50 -6.21
C ASP A 128 -9.92 -27.58 -7.26
N PHE A 129 -10.97 -28.40 -7.08
CA PHE A 129 -11.36 -29.40 -8.04
C PHE A 129 -11.92 -28.78 -9.33
N ILE A 130 -12.76 -27.75 -9.23
CA ILE A 130 -13.28 -26.99 -10.37
C ILE A 130 -12.11 -26.39 -11.16
N ALA A 131 -11.17 -25.72 -10.49
CA ALA A 131 -10.01 -25.13 -11.14
C ALA A 131 -9.15 -26.17 -11.89
N GLN A 132 -9.03 -27.39 -11.34
CA GLN A 132 -8.34 -28.50 -12.03
C GLN A 132 -9.10 -28.97 -13.27
N ILE A 133 -10.43 -29.05 -13.23
CA ILE A 133 -11.26 -29.40 -14.39
C ILE A 133 -11.15 -28.32 -15.46
N GLU A 134 -11.26 -27.04 -15.10
CA GLU A 134 -11.14 -25.92 -16.05
C GLU A 134 -9.78 -25.91 -16.73
N LYS A 135 -8.70 -26.14 -15.96
CA LYS A 135 -7.36 -26.27 -16.51
C LYS A 135 -7.24 -27.44 -17.48
N LEU A 136 -7.90 -28.56 -17.18
CA LEU A 136 -7.91 -29.73 -18.06
C LEU A 136 -8.70 -29.45 -19.34
N ALA A 137 -9.87 -28.82 -19.22
CA ALA A 137 -10.70 -28.44 -20.35
C ALA A 137 -9.94 -27.49 -21.29
N ALA A 138 -9.31 -26.45 -20.75
CA ALA A 138 -8.50 -25.51 -21.53
C ALA A 138 -7.31 -26.21 -22.22
N LYS A 139 -6.67 -27.18 -21.56
CA LYS A 139 -5.54 -27.94 -22.16
C LYS A 139 -5.96 -28.73 -23.40
N TYR A 140 -7.20 -29.20 -23.45
CA TYR A 140 -7.71 -30.04 -24.54
C TYR A 140 -8.77 -29.32 -25.39
N GLU A 141 -8.86 -27.99 -25.27
CA GLU A 141 -9.82 -27.17 -26.03
C GLU A 141 -9.51 -27.18 -27.53
N THR A 142 -8.23 -27.10 -27.89
CA THR A 142 -7.80 -27.25 -29.28
C THR A 142 -7.69 -28.73 -29.62
N THR A 143 -8.59 -29.20 -30.47
CA THR A 143 -8.62 -30.59 -30.92
C THR A 143 -7.63 -30.83 -32.06
N PHE A 144 -7.30 -32.10 -32.32
CA PHE A 144 -6.51 -32.46 -33.50
C PHE A 144 -7.20 -32.06 -34.81
N ALA A 145 -8.54 -32.06 -34.84
CA ALA A 145 -9.28 -31.57 -36.00
C ALA A 145 -9.06 -30.07 -36.20
N ASP A 146 -9.13 -29.28 -35.12
CA ASP A 146 -8.86 -27.84 -35.20
C ASP A 146 -7.43 -27.54 -35.66
N VAL A 147 -6.45 -28.34 -35.23
CA VAL A 147 -5.06 -28.21 -35.69
C VAL A 147 -4.93 -28.56 -37.18
N GLU A 148 -5.57 -29.63 -37.63
CA GLU A 148 -5.57 -30.03 -39.05
C GLU A 148 -6.24 -28.97 -39.92
N ASP A 149 -7.38 -28.43 -39.49
CA ASP A 149 -8.07 -27.34 -40.18
C ASP A 149 -7.18 -26.09 -40.25
N GLN A 150 -6.49 -25.72 -39.15
CA GLN A 150 -5.53 -24.61 -39.13
C GLN A 150 -4.34 -24.83 -40.08
N ILE A 151 -3.82 -26.06 -40.17
CA ILE A 151 -2.75 -26.43 -41.11
C ILE A 151 -3.25 -26.21 -42.53
N GLN A 152 -4.42 -26.75 -42.89
CA GLN A 152 -4.98 -26.64 -44.23
C GLN A 152 -5.26 -25.18 -44.63
N ASP A 153 -5.84 -24.39 -43.72
CA ASP A 153 -6.09 -22.97 -43.96
C ASP A 153 -4.79 -22.19 -44.16
N THR A 154 -3.78 -22.44 -43.32
CA THR A 154 -2.46 -21.79 -43.42
C THR A 154 -1.73 -22.19 -44.69
N GLU A 155 -1.76 -23.48 -45.05
CA GLU A 155 -1.17 -24.01 -46.28
C GLU A 155 -1.80 -23.37 -47.52
N LYS A 156 -3.13 -23.24 -47.54
CA LYS A 156 -3.87 -22.59 -48.63
C LYS A 156 -3.55 -21.10 -48.75
N GLU A 157 -3.47 -20.39 -47.62
CA GLU A 157 -3.09 -18.98 -47.62
C GLU A 157 -1.66 -18.79 -48.15
N LEU A 158 -0.71 -19.57 -47.66
CA LEU A 158 0.68 -19.54 -48.12
C LEU A 158 0.80 -19.88 -49.61
N SER A 159 0.08 -20.90 -50.07
CA SER A 159 -0.04 -21.29 -51.47
C SER A 159 -0.54 -20.12 -52.34
N GLY A 160 -1.55 -19.38 -51.87
CA GLY A 160 -2.04 -18.17 -52.53
C GLY A 160 -1.04 -17.01 -52.52
N MET A 161 -0.24 -16.86 -51.46
CA MET A 161 0.84 -15.87 -51.42
C MET A 161 1.98 -16.21 -52.39
N ILE A 162 2.30 -17.50 -52.55
CA ILE A 162 3.30 -17.98 -53.53
C ILE A 162 2.87 -17.64 -54.97
N ASP A 163 1.58 -17.69 -55.29
CA ASP A 163 1.06 -17.32 -56.61
C ASP A 163 1.30 -15.85 -56.97
N LEU A 164 1.55 -14.98 -56.00
CA LEU A 164 1.86 -13.56 -56.20
C LEU A 164 3.34 -13.31 -56.49
N LEU A 165 4.20 -14.33 -56.37
CA LEU A 165 5.63 -14.22 -56.59
C LEU A 165 5.99 -14.47 -58.07
N THR A 166 7.04 -13.79 -58.54
CA THR A 166 7.59 -13.95 -59.89
C THR A 166 9.10 -14.12 -59.82
N GLY A 167 9.69 -14.97 -60.65
CA GLY A 167 11.13 -15.23 -60.67
C GLY A 167 11.64 -15.74 -62.00
N SER A 168 12.87 -16.29 -62.00
CA SER A 168 13.41 -17.00 -63.17
C SER A 168 12.65 -18.32 -63.43
N GLU A 169 12.87 -18.95 -64.57
CA GLU A 169 12.23 -20.23 -64.92
C GLU A 169 12.49 -21.32 -63.86
N PHE A 170 13.70 -21.38 -63.31
CA PHE A 170 14.05 -22.31 -62.23
C PHE A 170 13.36 -21.96 -60.91
N ASP A 171 13.21 -20.68 -60.59
CA ASP A 171 12.51 -20.24 -59.37
C ASP A 171 11.02 -20.58 -59.47
N MET A 172 10.38 -20.31 -60.61
CA MET A 172 8.97 -20.65 -60.83
C MET A 172 8.72 -22.16 -60.76
N ALA A 173 9.65 -22.98 -61.27
CA ALA A 173 9.58 -24.43 -61.12
C ALA A 173 9.73 -24.89 -59.66
N GLY A 174 10.62 -24.26 -58.89
CA GLY A 174 10.79 -24.54 -57.45
C GLY A 174 9.57 -24.13 -56.62
N LEU A 175 8.98 -22.96 -56.90
CA LEU A 175 7.75 -22.48 -56.26
C LEU A 175 6.57 -23.41 -56.55
N ALA A 176 6.46 -23.93 -57.77
CA ALA A 176 5.42 -24.89 -58.14
C ALA A 176 5.52 -26.20 -57.33
N GLU A 177 6.73 -26.76 -57.15
CA GLU A 177 6.88 -27.98 -56.35
C GLU A 177 6.72 -27.74 -54.84
N LEU A 178 7.14 -26.57 -54.34
CA LEU A 178 6.85 -26.19 -52.95
C LEU A 178 5.33 -26.11 -52.70
N LYS A 179 4.57 -25.54 -53.64
CA LYS A 179 3.11 -25.45 -53.57
C LYS A 179 2.45 -26.83 -53.53
N LYS A 180 2.95 -27.78 -54.31
CA LYS A 180 2.47 -29.17 -54.34
C LYS A 180 2.73 -29.92 -53.02
N MET A 181 3.84 -29.64 -52.35
CA MET A 181 4.16 -30.23 -51.05
C MET A 181 3.24 -29.71 -49.92
N LEU A 182 2.78 -28.46 -50.01
CA LEU A 182 1.90 -27.79 -49.05
C LEU A 182 0.41 -28.07 -49.30
N GLY A 183 0.05 -29.25 -49.84
CA GLY A 183 -1.35 -29.60 -50.11
C GLY A 183 -2.05 -28.79 -51.21
N GLY A 184 -1.34 -27.87 -51.89
CA GLY A 184 -1.84 -27.16 -53.06
C GLY A 184 -1.93 -28.10 -54.27
N MET A 185 -3.10 -28.19 -54.90
CA MET A 185 -3.24 -28.80 -56.23
C MET A 185 -2.42 -28.04 -57.28
#